data_AF-A0A089MNA2-F1
#
_entry.id   AF-A0A089MNA2-F1
#
_cell.length_a   1.000
_cell.length_b   1.000
_cell.length_c   1.000
_cell.angle_alpha   90.00
_cell.angle_beta   90.00
_cell.angle_gamma   90.00
#
_symmetry.space_group_name_H-M   'P 1'
#
loop_
_entity.id
_entity.type
_entity.pdbx_description
1 polymer ?
#
loop_
_entity_poly.entity_id
_entity_poly.type
_entity_poly.pdbx_seq_one_letter_code
_entity_poly.pdbx_strand_id
1 'polypeptide(L)'
;MNDNLKQAYVRLGLTETVTREELNKRFDLLLKRRRTLSTDEEIADYEADFQSYKLILDTWDEQEIQEAEDQRLAKYGRFSGTASKWERFMRLYRTHVILSIIAVLVLIFGGKALYDNYQHRQYLASLPPVDATIMFVGNFGAKDSSGDTAALEQAVIDAYPQWKRVEATIVYLPKTGEGADTLDMNHMQKAVVELAANRPDIVIMDDATIEWIGGQAGFQNLESITADGKLAADDARMRWGTNEDTGKRELYGVDIMDSPFISALPIDYNVKSIIIGVLGEDNKDKTIEFVKHIAEEQAAK
;
A
#
# COMPACT_ATOMS: atom_id res chain seq x y z
N MET A 1 -10.42 -32.05 -55.45
CA MET A 1 -11.38 -31.28 -56.28
C MET A 1 -12.73 -31.94 -56.10
N ASN A 2 -13.72 -31.22 -55.55
CA ASN A 2 -15.02 -31.78 -55.18
C ASN A 2 -15.80 -32.21 -56.44
N ASP A 3 -16.39 -33.41 -56.47
CA ASP A 3 -17.18 -33.89 -57.60
C ASP A 3 -18.37 -32.95 -57.92
N ASN A 4 -18.90 -32.30 -56.88
CA ASN A 4 -19.95 -31.28 -57.00
C ASN A 4 -19.50 -30.03 -57.78
N LEU A 5 -18.21 -29.66 -57.69
CA LEU A 5 -17.67 -28.50 -58.40
C LEU A 5 -17.54 -28.78 -59.89
N LYS A 6 -17.10 -29.99 -60.26
CA LYS A 6 -17.05 -30.43 -61.67
C LYS A 6 -18.44 -30.51 -62.28
N GLN A 7 -19.41 -31.02 -61.52
CA GLN A 7 -20.81 -31.06 -61.95
C GLN A 7 -21.39 -29.65 -62.16
N ALA A 8 -21.02 -28.67 -61.34
CA ALA A 8 -21.41 -27.28 -61.52
C ALA A 8 -20.85 -26.67 -62.82
N TYR A 9 -19.58 -26.91 -63.16
CA TYR A 9 -19.00 -26.45 -64.43
C TYR A 9 -19.67 -27.08 -65.66
N VAL A 10 -19.92 -28.39 -65.61
CA VAL A 10 -20.59 -29.13 -66.69
C VAL A 10 -22.03 -28.65 -66.89
N ARG A 11 -22.77 -28.44 -65.80
CA ARG A 11 -24.16 -27.95 -65.86
C ARG A 11 -24.23 -26.57 -66.51
N LEU A 12 -23.33 -25.68 -66.15
CA LEU A 12 -23.31 -24.30 -66.66
C LEU A 12 -22.69 -24.17 -68.05
N GLY A 13 -22.21 -25.27 -68.65
CA GLY A 13 -21.51 -25.26 -69.94
C GLY A 13 -20.25 -24.41 -69.92
N LEU A 14 -19.62 -24.29 -68.76
CA LEU A 14 -18.43 -23.48 -68.55
C LEU A 14 -17.18 -24.35 -68.64
N THR A 15 -16.14 -23.84 -69.29
CA THR A 15 -14.81 -24.42 -69.21
C THR A 15 -14.23 -24.20 -67.82
N GLU A 16 -13.50 -25.19 -67.30
CA GLU A 16 -12.83 -25.09 -65.98
C GLU A 16 -11.83 -23.91 -65.90
N THR A 17 -11.43 -23.33 -67.04
CA THR A 17 -10.53 -22.17 -67.15
C THR A 17 -11.26 -20.82 -67.29
N VAL A 18 -12.56 -20.76 -67.01
CA VAL A 18 -13.33 -19.50 -67.12
C VAL A 18 -12.75 -18.42 -66.20
N THR A 19 -12.64 -17.19 -66.70
CA THR A 19 -12.15 -16.06 -65.90
C THR A 19 -13.20 -15.58 -64.91
N ARG A 20 -12.77 -15.04 -63.77
CA ARG A 20 -13.69 -14.55 -62.72
C ARG A 20 -14.60 -13.42 -63.20
N GLU A 21 -14.08 -12.51 -64.00
CA GLU A 21 -14.88 -11.45 -64.60
C GLU A 21 -15.97 -11.98 -65.54
N GLU A 22 -15.66 -13.03 -66.31
CA GLU A 22 -16.61 -13.65 -67.21
C GLU A 22 -17.70 -14.42 -66.43
N LEU A 23 -17.30 -15.13 -65.37
CA LEU A 23 -18.24 -15.81 -64.48
C LEU A 23 -19.21 -14.83 -63.81
N ASN A 24 -18.68 -13.73 -63.25
CA ASN A 24 -19.49 -12.67 -62.63
C ASN A 24 -20.45 -12.01 -63.63
N LYS A 25 -19.99 -11.72 -64.85
CA LYS A 25 -20.85 -11.16 -65.91
C LYS A 25 -22.00 -12.10 -66.25
N ARG A 26 -21.74 -13.41 -66.36
CA ARG A 26 -22.78 -14.41 -66.63
C ARG A 26 -23.73 -14.60 -65.44
N PHE A 27 -23.22 -14.54 -64.22
CA PHE A 27 -24.02 -14.55 -63.00
C PHE A 27 -24.95 -13.33 -62.91
N ASP A 28 -24.45 -12.14 -63.23
CA ASP A 28 -25.26 -10.91 -63.28
C ASP A 28 -26.39 -10.99 -64.32
N LEU A 29 -26.12 -11.59 -65.49
CA LEU A 29 -27.13 -11.84 -66.51
C LEU A 29 -28.17 -12.85 -66.01
N LEU A 30 -27.74 -13.89 -65.30
CA LEU A 30 -28.63 -14.85 -64.67
C LEU A 30 -29.54 -14.16 -63.64
N LEU A 31 -29.00 -13.34 -62.74
CA LEU A 31 -29.78 -12.57 -61.76
C LEU A 31 -30.85 -11.68 -62.42
N LYS A 32 -30.55 -11.10 -63.58
CA LYS A 32 -31.51 -10.30 -64.38
C LYS A 32 -32.59 -11.18 -65.01
N ARG A 33 -32.25 -12.38 -65.49
CA ARG A 33 -33.16 -13.38 -66.09
C ARG A 33 -34.25 -13.81 -65.10
N ARG A 34 -33.96 -13.87 -63.79
CA ARG A 34 -34.95 -14.25 -62.76
C ARG A 34 -36.26 -13.46 -62.84
N ARG A 35 -36.19 -12.17 -63.18
CA ARG A 35 -37.35 -11.26 -63.20
C ARG A 35 -38.33 -11.52 -64.35
N THR A 36 -37.94 -12.32 -65.34
CA THR A 36 -38.75 -12.60 -66.53
C THR A 36 -39.30 -14.03 -66.56
N LEU A 37 -38.97 -14.86 -65.57
CA LEU A 37 -39.43 -16.25 -65.48
C LEU A 37 -40.86 -16.30 -64.95
N SER A 38 -41.71 -17.10 -65.58
CA SER A 38 -43.14 -17.16 -65.24
C SER A 38 -43.63 -18.59 -64.96
N THR A 39 -42.87 -19.60 -65.39
CA THR A 39 -43.23 -21.02 -65.23
C THR A 39 -42.40 -21.67 -64.12
N ASP A 40 -43.02 -22.58 -63.35
CA ASP A 40 -42.34 -23.27 -62.24
C ASP A 40 -41.11 -24.09 -62.68
N GLU A 41 -41.14 -24.67 -63.88
CA GLU A 41 -40.01 -25.41 -64.46
C GLU A 41 -38.82 -24.49 -64.76
N GLU A 42 -39.07 -23.27 -65.26
CA GLU A 42 -38.02 -22.28 -65.52
C GLU A 42 -37.41 -21.74 -64.22
N ILE A 43 -38.22 -21.60 -63.17
CA ILE A 43 -37.77 -21.16 -61.84
C ILE A 43 -36.90 -22.25 -61.19
N ALA A 44 -37.28 -23.52 -61.33
CA ALA A 44 -36.50 -24.64 -60.80
C ALA A 44 -35.14 -24.77 -61.49
N ASP A 45 -35.10 -24.62 -62.82
CA ASP A 45 -33.83 -24.67 -63.57
C ASP A 45 -32.94 -23.46 -63.26
N TYR A 46 -33.54 -22.28 -63.11
CA TYR A 46 -32.84 -21.07 -62.63
C TYR A 46 -32.20 -21.28 -61.25
N GLU A 47 -32.90 -21.87 -60.30
CA GLU A 47 -32.38 -22.09 -58.94
C GLU A 47 -31.20 -23.07 -58.97
N ALA A 48 -31.29 -24.12 -59.78
CA ALA A 48 -30.20 -25.08 -59.92
C ALA A 48 -28.96 -24.48 -60.60
N ASP A 49 -29.14 -23.61 -61.59
CA ASP A 49 -28.05 -22.83 -62.17
C ASP A 49 -27.45 -21.86 -61.13
N PHE A 50 -28.30 -21.17 -60.36
CA PHE A 50 -27.87 -20.24 -59.32
C PHE A 50 -27.01 -20.92 -58.25
N GLN A 51 -27.44 -22.09 -57.76
CA GLN A 51 -26.66 -22.88 -56.80
C GLN A 51 -25.32 -23.32 -57.38
N SER A 52 -25.26 -23.65 -58.66
CA SER A 52 -24.03 -24.05 -59.35
C SER A 52 -23.04 -22.87 -59.46
N TYR A 53 -23.53 -21.67 -59.82
CA TYR A 53 -22.71 -20.46 -59.84
C TYR A 53 -22.22 -20.08 -58.44
N LYS A 54 -23.12 -20.14 -57.45
CA LYS A 54 -22.79 -19.84 -56.05
C LYS A 54 -21.71 -20.78 -55.52
N LEU A 55 -21.83 -22.09 -55.79
CA LEU A 55 -20.84 -23.06 -55.37
C LEU A 55 -19.45 -22.74 -55.95
N ILE A 56 -19.36 -22.38 -57.23
CA ILE A 56 -18.08 -22.03 -57.86
C ILE A 56 -17.50 -20.77 -57.22
N LEU A 57 -18.31 -19.72 -57.06
CA LEU A 57 -17.86 -18.45 -56.45
C LEU A 57 -17.43 -18.63 -54.99
N ASP A 58 -18.23 -19.33 -54.18
CA ASP A 58 -17.91 -19.62 -52.78
C ASP A 58 -16.59 -20.41 -52.68
N THR A 59 -16.35 -21.38 -53.57
CA THR A 59 -15.07 -22.12 -53.57
C THR A 59 -13.87 -21.27 -53.96
N TRP A 60 -14.04 -20.30 -54.86
CA TRP A 60 -12.97 -19.37 -55.22
C TRP A 60 -12.69 -18.36 -54.13
N ASP A 61 -13.73 -17.86 -53.45
CA ASP A 61 -13.59 -16.97 -52.31
C ASP A 61 -12.90 -17.68 -51.13
N GLU A 62 -13.27 -18.93 -50.85
CA GLU A 62 -12.59 -19.74 -49.84
C GLU A 62 -11.11 -19.98 -50.18
N GLN A 63 -10.79 -20.22 -51.46
CA GLN A 63 -9.41 -20.39 -51.93
C GLN A 63 -8.61 -19.09 -51.79
N GLU A 64 -9.17 -17.95 -52.18
CA GLU A 64 -8.50 -16.65 -52.08
C GLU A 64 -8.24 -16.25 -50.61
N ILE A 65 -9.21 -16.50 -49.72
CA ILE A 65 -9.03 -16.26 -48.28
C ILE A 65 -7.95 -17.18 -47.71
N GLN A 66 -7.93 -18.46 -48.09
CA GLN A 66 -6.90 -19.41 -47.65
C GLN A 66 -5.52 -19.03 -48.17
N GLU A 67 -5.39 -18.66 -49.45
CA GLU A 67 -4.14 -18.21 -50.04
C GLU A 67 -3.63 -16.91 -49.39
N ALA A 68 -4.52 -15.97 -49.07
CA ALA A 68 -4.15 -14.76 -48.34
C ALA A 68 -3.74 -15.05 -46.89
N GLU A 69 -4.42 -15.98 -46.20
CA GLU A 69 -4.01 -16.47 -44.88
C GLU A 69 -2.63 -17.16 -44.95
N ASP A 70 -2.41 -18.02 -45.94
CA ASP A 70 -1.17 -18.76 -46.14
C ASP A 70 0.00 -17.85 -46.50
N GLN A 71 -0.20 -16.85 -47.36
CA GLN A 71 0.82 -15.83 -47.66
C GLN A 71 1.17 -15.00 -46.43
N ARG A 72 0.16 -14.59 -45.64
CA ARG A 72 0.37 -13.84 -44.39
C ARG A 72 1.09 -14.70 -43.34
N LEU A 73 0.84 -16.00 -43.30
CA LEU A 73 1.42 -16.94 -42.34
C LEU A 73 2.73 -17.58 -42.84
N ALA A 74 3.07 -17.45 -44.13
CA ALA A 74 4.31 -17.93 -44.73
C ALA A 74 5.56 -17.35 -44.04
N LYS A 75 5.45 -16.14 -43.47
CA LYS A 75 6.49 -15.52 -42.62
C LYS A 75 6.88 -16.38 -41.41
N TYR A 76 6.01 -17.28 -40.95
CA TYR A 76 6.24 -18.17 -39.82
C TYR A 76 6.73 -19.58 -40.23
N GLY A 77 6.92 -19.83 -41.54
CA GLY A 77 7.50 -21.06 -42.06
C GLY A 77 6.85 -22.34 -41.52
N ARG A 78 7.63 -23.21 -40.86
CA ARG A 78 7.16 -24.47 -40.26
C ARG A 78 6.12 -24.31 -39.14
N PHE A 79 5.94 -23.11 -38.61
CA PHE A 79 5.00 -22.81 -37.53
C PHE A 79 3.71 -22.17 -38.02
N SER A 80 3.49 -22.05 -39.34
CA SER A 80 2.28 -21.44 -39.93
C SER A 80 0.98 -22.02 -39.36
N GLY A 81 0.90 -23.34 -39.19
CA GLY A 81 -0.28 -24.03 -38.63
C GLY A 81 -0.48 -23.84 -37.12
N THR A 82 0.58 -23.58 -36.35
CA THR A 82 0.47 -23.26 -34.92
C THR A 82 0.19 -21.78 -34.71
N ALA A 83 0.77 -20.92 -35.55
CA ALA A 83 0.55 -19.48 -35.58
C ALA A 83 -0.90 -19.15 -35.95
N SER A 84 -1.50 -19.85 -36.92
CA SER A 84 -2.92 -19.66 -37.28
C SER A 84 -3.86 -19.99 -36.12
N LYS A 85 -3.61 -21.09 -35.41
CA LYS A 85 -4.39 -21.49 -34.23
C LYS A 85 -4.20 -20.53 -33.07
N TRP A 86 -2.99 -20.04 -32.86
CA TRP A 86 -2.68 -19.05 -31.83
C TRP A 86 -3.28 -17.68 -32.12
N GLU A 87 -3.23 -17.20 -33.38
CA GLU A 87 -3.89 -15.95 -33.78
C GLU A 87 -5.41 -16.05 -33.63
N ARG A 88 -6.02 -17.19 -33.98
CA ARG A 88 -7.46 -17.44 -33.76
C ARG A 88 -7.80 -17.48 -32.26
N PHE A 89 -6.98 -18.15 -31.45
CA PHE A 89 -7.13 -18.19 -29.99
C PHE A 89 -7.00 -16.79 -29.36
N MET A 90 -5.96 -16.04 -29.72
CA MET A 90 -5.76 -14.67 -29.26
C MET A 90 -6.89 -13.74 -29.71
N ARG A 91 -7.43 -13.91 -30.91
CA ARG A 91 -8.55 -13.10 -31.40
C ARG A 91 -9.84 -13.37 -30.62
N LEU A 92 -10.12 -14.63 -30.29
CA LEU A 92 -11.34 -15.02 -29.60
C LEU A 92 -11.26 -14.79 -28.08
N TYR A 93 -10.09 -15.00 -27.46
CA TYR A 93 -9.91 -15.00 -26.01
C TYR A 93 -9.08 -13.84 -25.46
N ARG A 94 -8.79 -12.81 -26.27
CA ARG A 94 -7.96 -11.65 -25.87
C ARG A 94 -8.30 -11.10 -24.48
N THR A 95 -9.60 -10.90 -24.22
CA THR A 95 -10.09 -10.32 -22.97
C THR A 95 -9.90 -11.25 -21.78
N HIS A 96 -10.14 -12.56 -21.95
CA HIS A 96 -10.00 -13.55 -20.89
C HIS A 96 -8.53 -13.76 -20.50
N VAL A 97 -7.61 -13.72 -21.47
CA VAL A 97 -6.17 -13.80 -21.22
C VAL A 97 -5.68 -12.60 -20.41
N ILE A 98 -6.09 -11.39 -20.78
CA ILE A 98 -5.73 -10.16 -20.03
C ILE A 98 -6.27 -10.23 -18.60
N LEU A 99 -7.54 -10.63 -18.44
CA LEU A 99 -8.17 -10.75 -17.12
C LEU A 99 -7.47 -11.81 -16.24
N SER A 100 -7.08 -12.94 -16.84
CA SER A 100 -6.34 -14.00 -16.15
C SER A 100 -4.96 -13.52 -15.69
N ILE A 101 -4.23 -12.78 -16.53
CA ILE A 101 -2.93 -12.21 -16.15
C ILE A 101 -3.09 -11.23 -14.97
N ILE A 102 -4.10 -10.35 -15.03
CA ILE A 102 -4.38 -9.41 -13.94
C ILE A 102 -4.70 -10.18 -12.65
N ALA A 103 -5.54 -11.21 -12.72
CA ALA A 103 -5.88 -12.04 -11.56
C ALA A 103 -4.64 -12.72 -10.95
N VAL A 104 -3.73 -13.25 -11.79
CA VAL A 104 -2.47 -13.86 -11.32
C VAL A 104 -1.58 -12.82 -10.65
N LEU A 105 -1.45 -11.61 -11.22
CA LEU A 105 -0.67 -10.54 -10.61
C LEU A 105 -1.26 -10.14 -9.25
N VAL A 106 -2.58 -9.99 -9.15
CA VAL A 106 -3.26 -9.69 -7.89
C VAL A 106 -3.03 -10.79 -6.85
N LEU A 107 -3.07 -12.06 -7.25
CA LEU A 107 -2.79 -13.18 -6.33
C LEU A 107 -1.33 -13.18 -5.86
N ILE A 108 -0.37 -12.89 -6.74
CA ILE A 108 1.06 -12.85 -6.38
C ILE A 108 1.33 -11.67 -5.44
N PHE A 109 0.91 -10.46 -5.80
CA PHE A 109 1.16 -9.27 -5.00
C PHE A 109 0.34 -9.25 -3.71
N GLY A 110 -0.94 -9.63 -3.79
CA GLY A 110 -1.82 -9.77 -2.62
C GLY A 110 -1.33 -10.87 -1.68
N GLY A 111 -0.92 -12.02 -2.21
CA GLY A 111 -0.35 -13.12 -1.43
C GLY A 111 0.93 -12.71 -0.71
N LYS A 112 1.85 -12.01 -1.41
CA LYS A 112 3.10 -11.51 -0.80
C LYS A 112 2.81 -10.51 0.32
N ALA A 113 1.94 -9.53 0.08
CA ALA A 113 1.59 -8.52 1.09
C ALA A 113 0.94 -9.14 2.34
N LEU A 114 0.07 -10.15 2.16
CA LEU A 114 -0.53 -10.88 3.26
C LEU A 114 0.50 -11.71 4.04
N TYR A 115 1.41 -12.38 3.33
CA TYR A 115 2.46 -13.20 3.95
C TYR A 115 3.47 -12.35 4.75
N ASP A 116 3.93 -11.23 4.17
CA ASP A 116 4.87 -10.32 4.84
C ASP A 116 4.23 -9.70 6.09
N ASN A 117 2.95 -9.29 6.01
CA ASN A 117 2.22 -8.74 7.15
C ASN A 117 1.97 -9.81 8.24
N TYR A 118 1.71 -11.07 7.85
CA TYR A 118 1.54 -12.17 8.79
C TYR A 118 2.85 -12.50 9.52
N GLN A 119 3.97 -12.60 8.80
CA GLN A 119 5.30 -12.81 9.38
C GLN A 119 5.69 -11.66 10.31
N HIS A 120 5.47 -10.41 9.88
CA HIS A 120 5.76 -9.25 10.71
C HIS A 120 4.92 -9.24 11.99
N ARG A 121 3.62 -9.59 11.90
CA ARG A 121 2.75 -9.73 13.08
C ARG A 121 3.16 -10.87 13.99
N GLN A 122 3.58 -12.02 13.46
CA GLN A 122 4.09 -13.12 14.30
C GLN A 122 5.40 -12.76 14.97
N TYR A 123 6.30 -12.07 14.27
CA TYR A 123 7.54 -11.56 14.84
C TYR A 123 7.25 -10.56 15.96
N LEU A 124 6.40 -9.55 15.71
CA LEU A 124 5.98 -8.59 16.73
C LEU A 124 5.24 -9.23 17.91
N ALA A 125 4.44 -10.28 17.67
CA ALA A 125 3.75 -11.02 18.73
C ALA A 125 4.67 -11.98 19.51
N SER A 126 5.82 -12.35 18.92
CA SER A 126 6.85 -13.16 19.59
C SER A 126 7.79 -12.32 20.45
N LEU A 127 7.83 -11.00 20.23
CA LEU A 127 8.54 -10.08 21.11
C LEU A 127 7.79 -9.97 22.44
N PRO A 128 8.50 -9.74 23.56
CA PRO A 128 7.85 -9.37 24.81
C PRO A 128 6.89 -8.19 24.59
N PRO A 129 5.77 -8.13 25.31
CA PRO A 129 4.92 -6.94 25.29
C PRO A 129 5.77 -5.72 25.65
N VAL A 130 5.50 -4.59 25.00
CA VAL A 130 6.16 -3.32 25.31
C VAL A 130 5.80 -2.93 26.74
N ASP A 131 6.81 -2.72 27.59
CA ASP A 131 6.60 -2.33 28.99
C ASP A 131 6.26 -0.84 29.12
N ALA A 132 6.83 0.00 28.26
CA ALA A 132 6.51 1.42 28.15
C ALA A 132 6.89 1.99 26.78
N THR A 133 6.07 2.91 26.28
CA THR A 133 6.39 3.75 25.12
C THR A 133 6.83 5.14 25.60
N ILE A 134 8.04 5.57 25.23
CA ILE A 134 8.64 6.84 25.65
C ILE A 134 8.79 7.77 24.46
N MET A 135 8.29 8.99 24.58
CA MET A 135 8.47 10.03 23.57
C MET A 135 9.27 11.20 24.13
N PHE A 136 10.36 11.54 23.46
CA PHE A 136 11.16 12.74 23.74
C PHE A 136 10.65 13.86 22.85
N VAL A 137 10.10 14.92 23.42
CA VAL A 137 9.54 16.06 22.68
C VAL A 137 10.24 17.34 23.12
N GLY A 138 10.92 18.00 22.19
CA GLY A 138 11.67 19.22 22.50
C GLY A 138 12.92 19.36 21.66
N ASN A 139 13.83 20.21 22.12
CA ASN A 139 15.13 20.42 21.50
C ASN A 139 16.13 19.28 21.87
N PHE A 140 15.76 18.07 21.47
CA PHE A 140 16.54 16.84 21.62
C PHE A 140 17.03 16.33 20.27
N GLY A 141 18.29 15.91 20.21
CA GLY A 141 18.87 15.23 19.05
C GLY A 141 19.26 13.81 19.39
N ALA A 142 19.09 12.87 18.46
CA ALA A 142 19.77 11.58 18.56
C ALA A 142 21.26 11.78 18.27
N LYS A 143 22.15 11.15 19.05
CA LYS A 143 23.59 11.12 18.72
C LYS A 143 23.87 10.40 17.42
N ASP A 144 23.01 9.46 17.04
CA ASP A 144 23.05 8.80 15.74
C ASP A 144 22.16 9.54 14.74
N SER A 145 22.76 9.96 13.63
CA SER A 145 22.06 10.62 12.51
C SER A 145 21.25 9.65 11.64
N SER A 146 21.33 8.34 11.88
CA SER A 146 20.62 7.31 11.14
C SER A 146 19.10 7.29 11.41
N GLY A 147 18.65 7.92 12.50
CA GLY A 147 17.27 7.85 12.97
C GLY A 147 16.92 6.54 13.70
N ASP A 148 17.90 5.68 13.95
CA ASP A 148 17.74 4.47 14.77
C ASP A 148 17.68 4.83 16.27
N THR A 149 16.65 4.34 16.95
CA THR A 149 16.43 4.56 18.39
C THR A 149 16.79 3.32 19.23
N ALA A 150 17.28 2.23 18.62
CA ALA A 150 17.60 1.00 19.35
C ALA A 150 18.63 1.22 20.47
N ALA A 151 19.63 2.09 20.26
CA ALA A 151 20.60 2.44 21.30
C ALA A 151 19.96 3.21 22.46
N LEU A 152 18.96 4.04 22.18
CA LEU A 152 18.21 4.78 23.18
C LEU A 152 17.31 3.83 24.00
N GLU A 153 16.60 2.93 23.32
CA GLU A 153 15.77 1.90 23.96
C GLU A 153 16.60 1.01 24.89
N GLN A 154 17.78 0.57 24.44
CA GLN A 154 18.69 -0.23 25.26
C GLN A 154 19.20 0.55 26.47
N ALA A 155 19.55 1.84 26.32
CA ALA A 155 19.99 2.66 27.44
C ALA A 155 18.90 2.84 28.51
N VAL A 156 17.63 2.93 28.11
CA VAL A 156 16.50 2.95 29.05
C VAL A 156 16.36 1.61 29.78
N ILE A 157 16.48 0.49 29.06
CA ILE A 157 16.44 -0.86 29.66
C ILE A 157 17.60 -1.06 30.65
N ASP A 158 18.79 -0.57 30.31
CA ASP A 158 19.97 -0.67 31.19
C ASP A 158 19.80 0.16 32.47
N ALA A 159 19.14 1.32 32.37
CA ALA A 159 18.82 2.15 33.52
C ALA A 159 17.66 1.58 34.36
N TYR A 160 16.73 0.86 33.74
CA TYR A 160 15.62 0.20 34.45
C TYR A 160 15.46 -1.27 34.03
N PRO A 161 16.30 -2.19 34.55
CA PRO A 161 16.38 -3.58 34.11
C PRO A 161 15.12 -4.43 34.33
N GLN A 162 14.11 -3.89 35.02
CA GLN A 162 12.82 -4.55 35.18
C GLN A 162 12.03 -4.60 33.87
N TRP A 163 12.27 -3.64 32.96
CA TRP A 163 11.67 -3.62 31.64
C TRP A 163 12.45 -4.49 30.66
N LYS A 164 11.72 -5.17 29.79
CA LYS A 164 12.29 -6.06 28.77
C LYS A 164 12.24 -5.46 27.38
N ARG A 165 11.31 -4.54 27.16
CA ARG A 165 11.12 -3.87 25.88
C ARG A 165 10.55 -2.47 26.09
N VAL A 166 11.21 -1.49 25.49
CA VAL A 166 10.80 -0.08 25.47
C VAL A 166 10.79 0.35 24.01
N GLU A 167 9.79 1.15 23.64
CA GLU A 167 9.79 1.82 22.34
C GLU A 167 10.06 3.30 22.56
N ALA A 168 11.13 3.83 21.96
CA ALA A 168 11.53 5.21 22.15
C ALA A 168 11.44 5.99 20.84
N THR A 169 10.83 7.17 20.88
CA THR A 169 10.73 8.08 19.72
C THR A 169 11.19 9.47 20.10
N ILE A 170 11.98 10.11 19.23
CA ILE A 170 12.41 11.51 19.40
C ILE A 170 11.67 12.38 18.39
N VAL A 171 10.95 13.37 18.89
CA VAL A 171 10.25 14.39 18.12
C VAL A 171 10.93 15.73 18.36
N TYR A 172 11.74 16.14 17.38
CA TYR A 172 12.40 17.42 17.43
C TYR A 172 11.41 18.58 17.32
N LEU A 173 11.37 19.41 18.36
CA LEU A 173 10.62 20.64 18.42
C LEU A 173 11.60 21.80 18.68
N PRO A 174 11.91 22.63 17.66
CA PRO A 174 12.72 23.83 17.88
C PRO A 174 11.97 24.81 18.79
N LYS A 175 12.72 25.68 19.48
CA LYS A 175 12.25 26.62 20.51
C LYS A 175 10.85 27.17 20.22
N THR A 176 9.87 26.72 21.01
CA THR A 176 8.57 27.38 21.13
C THR A 176 8.74 28.65 21.96
N GLY A 177 8.66 29.83 21.34
CA GLY A 177 8.85 31.13 22.02
C GLY A 177 8.68 32.34 21.08
N GLU A 178 8.85 33.56 21.62
CA GLU A 178 8.76 34.81 20.85
C GLU A 178 9.72 34.79 19.64
N GLY A 179 9.16 34.87 18.43
CA GLY A 179 9.91 34.77 17.17
C GLY A 179 9.66 33.48 16.38
N ALA A 180 8.67 32.67 16.76
CA ALA A 180 8.31 31.44 16.05
C ALA A 180 8.05 31.69 14.55
N ASP A 181 8.87 31.07 13.71
CA ASP A 181 8.76 31.12 12.26
C ASP A 181 7.71 30.12 11.75
N THR A 182 7.30 30.25 10.48
CA THR A 182 6.39 29.27 9.84
C THR A 182 6.90 27.82 9.89
N LEU A 183 8.22 27.62 10.01
CA LEU A 183 8.84 26.30 10.20
C LEU A 183 8.49 25.71 11.57
N ASP A 184 8.47 26.53 12.63
CA ASP A 184 8.19 26.09 13.99
C ASP A 184 6.75 25.59 14.12
N MET A 185 5.81 26.23 13.42
CA MET A 185 4.41 25.79 13.35
C MET A 185 4.27 24.40 12.72
N ASN A 186 5.05 24.09 11.68
CA ASN A 186 5.03 22.76 11.06
C ASN A 186 5.59 21.69 12.01
N HIS A 187 6.65 22.00 12.75
CA HIS A 187 7.21 21.09 13.77
C HIS A 187 6.20 20.84 14.91
N MET A 188 5.50 21.88 15.36
CA MET A 188 4.43 21.75 16.36
C MET A 188 3.29 20.86 15.85
N GLN A 189 2.80 21.08 14.62
CA GLN A 189 1.75 20.25 14.04
C GLN A 189 2.18 18.80 13.91
N LYS A 190 3.42 18.55 13.47
CA LYS A 190 3.99 17.20 13.43
C LYS A 190 4.02 16.58 14.82
N ALA A 191 4.45 17.31 15.84
CA ALA A 191 4.50 16.80 17.21
C ALA A 191 3.12 16.41 17.74
N VAL A 192 2.08 17.21 17.47
CA VAL A 192 0.69 16.85 17.83
C VAL A 192 0.24 15.57 17.14
N VAL A 193 0.54 15.43 15.85
CA VAL A 193 0.19 14.22 15.08
C VAL A 193 0.92 12.99 15.62
N GLU A 194 2.22 13.10 15.90
CA GLU A 194 3.03 12.00 16.46
C GLU A 194 2.56 11.61 17.85
N LEU A 195 2.23 12.58 18.72
CA LEU A 195 1.70 12.33 20.05
C LEU A 195 0.36 11.58 19.98
N ALA A 196 -0.53 11.99 19.08
CA ALA A 196 -1.83 11.35 18.88
C ALA A 196 -1.75 9.96 18.24
N ALA A 197 -0.79 9.76 17.32
CA ALA A 197 -0.59 8.50 16.61
C ALA A 197 0.07 7.42 17.47
N ASN A 198 1.13 7.79 18.20
CA ASN A 198 1.94 6.85 18.96
C ASN A 198 1.42 6.64 20.40
N ARG A 199 0.63 7.58 20.94
CA ARG A 199 0.06 7.52 22.30
C ARG A 199 1.07 7.05 23.36
N PRO A 200 2.15 7.81 23.57
CA PRO A 200 3.20 7.38 24.48
C PRO A 200 2.71 7.29 25.91
N ASP A 201 3.25 6.32 26.66
CA ASP A 201 2.99 6.19 28.09
C ASP A 201 3.71 7.29 28.87
N ILE A 202 4.93 7.62 28.45
CA ILE A 202 5.82 8.58 29.10
C ILE A 202 6.26 9.62 28.08
N VAL A 203 6.25 10.89 28.49
CA VAL A 203 6.79 11.99 27.69
C VAL A 203 7.94 12.64 28.46
N ILE A 204 9.08 12.79 27.79
CA ILE A 204 10.24 13.54 28.27
C ILE A 204 10.32 14.82 27.46
N MET A 205 10.34 15.96 28.16
CA MET A 205 10.12 17.27 27.57
C MET A 205 11.09 18.32 28.11
N ASP A 206 11.31 19.37 27.33
CA ASP A 206 12.06 20.55 27.78
C ASP A 206 11.13 21.61 28.42
N ASP A 207 11.73 22.70 28.89
CA ASP A 207 11.01 23.84 29.49
C ASP A 207 9.97 24.46 28.56
N ALA A 208 10.29 24.60 27.28
CA ALA A 208 9.39 25.22 26.33
C ALA A 208 8.22 24.30 25.95
N THR A 209 8.46 22.98 25.91
CA THR A 209 7.45 21.97 25.58
C THR A 209 6.49 21.74 26.74
N ILE A 210 6.97 21.78 27.98
CA ILE A 210 6.09 21.64 29.14
C ILE A 210 5.15 22.84 29.31
N GLU A 211 5.56 24.04 28.94
CA GLU A 211 4.65 25.20 28.93
C GLU A 211 3.58 25.06 27.83
N TRP A 212 3.94 24.42 26.70
CA TRP A 212 3.02 24.20 25.59
C TRP A 212 2.00 23.07 25.84
N ILE A 213 2.45 21.92 26.40
CA ILE A 213 1.61 20.73 26.61
C ILE A 213 1.18 20.57 28.07
N GLY A 214 1.96 21.01 29.05
CA GLY A 214 1.73 20.78 30.48
C GLY A 214 0.49 21.45 31.08
N GLY A 215 -0.20 22.29 30.32
CA GLY A 215 -1.54 22.80 30.66
C GLY A 215 -2.70 22.00 30.03
N GLN A 216 -2.42 21.05 29.13
CA GLN A 216 -3.44 20.29 28.42
C GLN A 216 -3.86 19.05 29.22
N ALA A 217 -5.15 18.71 29.16
CA ALA A 217 -5.69 17.47 29.71
C ALA A 217 -4.95 16.24 29.15
N GLY A 218 -4.39 15.41 30.03
CA GLY A 218 -3.75 14.15 29.62
C GLY A 218 -2.65 13.64 30.56
N PHE A 219 -2.02 14.51 31.36
CA PHE A 219 -1.03 14.05 32.34
C PHE A 219 -1.68 13.35 33.52
N GLN A 220 -1.05 12.26 33.96
CA GLN A 220 -1.42 11.54 35.17
C GLN A 220 -0.89 12.26 36.40
N ASN A 221 -1.66 12.23 37.49
CA ASN A 221 -1.21 12.73 38.79
C ASN A 221 -0.09 11.83 39.36
N LEU A 222 1.07 12.43 39.61
CA LEU A 222 2.28 11.79 40.12
C LEU A 222 2.49 12.00 41.63
N GLU A 223 1.56 12.61 42.37
CA GLU A 223 1.71 12.85 43.81
C GLU A 223 2.07 11.59 44.62
N SER A 224 1.63 10.42 44.13
CA SER A 224 1.93 9.11 44.72
C SER A 224 3.43 8.82 44.83
N ILE A 225 4.29 9.44 44.03
CA ILE A 225 5.75 9.24 44.12
C ILE A 225 6.33 9.77 45.44
N THR A 226 5.64 10.72 46.09
CA THR A 226 6.06 11.33 47.36
C THR A 226 5.54 10.58 48.59
N ALA A 227 4.64 9.62 48.40
CA ALA A 227 3.92 8.96 49.50
C ALA A 227 4.85 8.23 50.49
N ASP A 228 5.99 7.74 50.02
CA ASP A 228 6.95 6.98 50.82
C ASP A 228 7.94 7.87 51.59
N GLY A 229 7.85 9.20 51.44
CA GLY A 229 8.65 10.19 52.17
C GLY A 229 10.12 10.31 51.75
N LYS A 230 10.57 9.56 50.73
CA LYS A 230 11.91 9.69 50.16
C LYS A 230 12.09 10.93 49.29
N LEU A 231 11.00 11.42 48.72
CA LEU A 231 10.94 12.66 47.94
C LEU A 231 10.09 13.67 48.71
N ALA A 232 10.65 14.86 48.96
CA ALA A 232 9.94 15.93 49.64
C ALA A 232 8.88 16.53 48.70
N ALA A 233 7.65 16.73 49.18
CA ALA A 233 6.55 17.26 48.34
C ALA A 233 6.78 18.70 47.84
N ASP A 234 7.70 19.44 48.46
CA ASP A 234 8.13 20.78 48.09
C ASP A 234 9.45 20.81 47.32
N ASP A 235 9.92 19.68 46.81
CA ASP A 235 11.12 19.59 46.01
C ASP A 235 11.03 20.51 44.76
N ALA A 236 12.05 21.33 44.55
CA ALA A 236 12.09 22.30 43.46
C ALA A 236 12.01 21.67 42.06
N ARG A 237 12.30 20.37 41.95
CA ARG A 237 12.19 19.59 40.71
C ARG A 237 10.74 19.26 40.34
N MET A 238 9.81 19.34 41.30
CA MET A 238 8.41 18.99 41.09
C MET A 238 7.68 20.05 40.27
N ARG A 239 7.04 19.61 39.18
CA ARG A 239 6.26 20.48 38.29
C ARG A 239 4.78 20.31 38.56
N TRP A 240 4.24 21.31 39.24
CA TRP A 240 2.84 21.38 39.66
C TRP A 240 2.01 22.21 38.71
N GLY A 241 0.81 21.76 38.40
CA GLY A 241 -0.09 22.39 37.43
C GLY A 241 -1.54 22.21 37.84
N THR A 242 -2.42 23.00 37.24
CA THR A 242 -3.85 22.87 37.48
C THR A 242 -4.44 21.98 36.40
N ASN A 243 -5.03 20.86 36.80
CA ASN A 243 -5.77 19.98 35.91
C ASN A 243 -7.07 20.70 35.47
N GLU A 244 -7.25 20.89 34.16
CA GLU A 244 -8.40 21.62 33.60
C GLU A 244 -9.73 20.90 33.85
N ASP A 245 -9.73 19.57 33.91
CA ASP A 245 -10.94 18.75 34.10
C ASP A 245 -11.40 18.73 35.56
N THR A 246 -10.46 18.67 36.51
CA THR A 246 -10.76 18.56 37.94
C THR A 246 -10.65 19.89 38.70
N GLY A 247 -9.99 20.89 38.12
CA GLY A 247 -9.64 22.17 38.74
C GLY A 247 -8.66 22.05 39.90
N LYS A 248 -8.05 20.87 40.11
CA LYS A 248 -7.11 20.61 41.21
C LYS A 248 -5.68 20.87 40.78
N ARG A 249 -4.87 21.32 41.75
CA ARG A 249 -3.42 21.40 41.57
C ARG A 249 -2.84 20.02 41.79
N GLU A 250 -2.22 19.47 40.75
CA GLU A 250 -1.68 18.11 40.73
C GLU A 250 -0.21 18.15 40.27
N LEU A 251 0.58 17.17 40.72
CA LEU A 251 1.95 16.96 40.25
C LEU A 251 1.90 16.25 38.90
N TYR A 252 2.37 16.87 37.83
CA TYR A 252 2.27 16.30 36.47
C TYR A 252 3.63 15.95 35.86
N GLY A 253 4.73 16.44 36.45
CA GLY A 253 6.07 16.08 35.99
C GLY A 253 7.16 16.32 37.03
N VAL A 254 8.34 15.75 36.76
CA VAL A 254 9.54 15.86 37.59
C VAL A 254 10.73 16.25 36.73
N ASP A 255 11.49 17.25 37.17
CA ASP A 255 12.75 17.66 36.53
C ASP A 255 13.86 16.65 36.84
N ILE A 256 14.33 15.98 35.79
CA ILE A 256 15.32 14.90 35.82
C ILE A 256 16.63 15.30 35.14
N MET A 257 16.85 16.60 34.87
CA MET A 257 18.05 17.10 34.18
C MET A 257 19.36 16.59 34.81
N ASP A 258 19.46 16.60 36.14
CA ASP A 258 20.67 16.17 36.86
C ASP A 258 20.69 14.68 37.21
N SER A 259 19.74 13.89 36.69
CA SER A 259 19.67 12.45 36.96
C SER A 259 20.78 11.67 36.24
N PRO A 260 21.29 10.58 36.86
CA PRO A 260 22.18 9.63 36.17
C PRO A 260 21.55 9.05 34.90
N PHE A 261 20.23 8.85 34.92
CA PHE A 261 19.44 8.43 33.77
C PHE A 261 19.71 9.28 32.53
N ILE A 262 19.51 10.61 32.60
CA ILE A 262 19.73 11.50 31.44
C ILE A 262 21.18 11.45 30.95
N SER A 263 22.15 11.39 31.87
CA SER A 263 23.57 11.34 31.51
C SER A 263 23.96 10.06 30.77
N ALA A 264 23.23 8.97 30.98
CA ALA A 264 23.48 7.68 30.34
C ALA A 264 22.84 7.57 28.94
N LEU A 265 21.86 8.42 28.62
CA LEU A 265 21.14 8.32 27.35
C LEU A 265 22.01 8.80 26.16
N PRO A 266 21.91 8.15 24.99
CA PRO A 266 22.60 8.54 23.78
C PRO A 266 21.89 9.70 23.04
N ILE A 267 21.49 10.73 23.78
CA ILE A 267 20.83 11.93 23.25
C ILE A 267 21.73 13.15 23.43
N ASP A 268 21.63 14.07 22.48
CA ASP A 268 22.16 15.42 22.59
C ASP A 268 21.03 16.34 23.02
N TYR A 269 21.30 17.18 24.01
CA TYR A 269 20.32 18.13 24.53
C TYR A 269 21.01 19.47 24.81
N ASN A 270 20.30 20.55 24.50
CA ASN A 270 20.75 21.92 24.79
C ASN A 270 19.58 22.72 25.38
N VAL A 271 19.14 22.26 26.55
CA VAL A 271 17.96 22.75 27.27
C VAL A 271 18.30 22.99 28.73
N LYS A 272 17.49 23.82 29.42
CA LYS A 272 17.74 24.18 30.82
C LYS A 272 17.21 23.13 31.80
N SER A 273 16.13 22.46 31.43
CA SER A 273 15.46 21.44 32.23
C SER A 273 14.98 20.32 31.33
N ILE A 274 14.94 19.11 31.88
CA ILE A 274 14.35 17.95 31.23
C ILE A 274 13.33 17.40 32.19
N ILE A 275 12.06 17.50 31.84
CA ILE A 275 10.95 17.07 32.67
C ILE A 275 10.39 15.76 32.13
N ILE A 276 10.16 14.80 33.02
CA ILE A 276 9.46 13.56 32.72
C ILE A 276 8.02 13.64 33.24
N GLY A 277 7.06 13.21 32.41
CA GLY A 277 5.64 13.11 32.75
C GLY A 277 5.01 11.83 32.19
N VAL A 278 3.87 11.44 32.75
CA VAL A 278 3.13 10.22 32.35
C VAL A 278 1.82 10.62 31.70
N LEU A 279 1.52 10.06 30.53
CA LEU A 279 0.24 10.24 29.82
C LEU A 279 -0.58 8.95 29.74
N GLY A 280 0.08 7.79 29.61
CA GLY A 280 -0.58 6.51 29.38
C GLY A 280 -1.44 6.02 30.55
N GLU A 281 -2.59 5.43 30.23
CA GLU A 281 -3.48 4.79 31.21
C GLU A 281 -3.24 3.29 31.35
N ASP A 282 -2.91 2.59 30.25
CA ASP A 282 -2.84 1.12 30.21
C ASP A 282 -1.72 0.55 31.10
N ASN A 283 -0.59 1.26 31.21
CA ASN A 283 0.59 0.87 32.01
C ASN A 283 0.91 1.86 33.14
N LYS A 284 -0.08 2.62 33.60
CA LYS A 284 0.09 3.74 34.54
C LYS A 284 0.94 3.41 35.78
N ASP A 285 0.67 2.30 36.47
CA ASP A 285 1.37 1.99 37.72
C ASP A 285 2.86 1.73 37.47
N LYS A 286 3.20 1.01 36.38
CA LYS A 286 4.59 0.73 36.01
C LYS A 286 5.35 2.00 35.60
N THR A 287 4.69 2.90 34.88
CA THR A 287 5.31 4.13 34.38
C THR A 287 5.51 5.14 35.49
N ILE A 288 4.58 5.23 36.44
CA ILE A 288 4.74 6.02 37.68
C ILE A 288 5.87 5.45 38.54
N GLU A 289 5.98 4.12 38.68
CA GLU A 289 7.08 3.48 39.41
C GLU A 289 8.45 3.82 38.80
N PHE A 290 8.54 3.82 37.47
CA PHE A 290 9.75 4.23 36.76
C PHE A 290 10.10 5.71 36.98
N VAL A 291 9.13 6.62 36.89
CA VAL A 291 9.36 8.05 37.19
C VAL A 291 9.84 8.23 38.63
N LYS A 292 9.24 7.51 39.57
CA LYS A 292 9.67 7.50 40.97
C LYS A 292 11.12 7.01 41.12
N HIS A 293 11.48 5.93 40.45
CA HIS A 293 12.84 5.38 40.49
C HIS A 293 13.89 6.41 40.04
N ILE A 294 13.65 7.09 38.90
CA ILE A 294 14.56 8.12 38.40
C ILE A 294 14.64 9.32 39.35
N ALA A 295 13.49 9.77 39.86
CA ALA A 295 13.43 10.92 40.77
C ALA A 295 14.17 10.66 42.09
N GLU A 296 14.04 9.45 42.65
CA GLU A 296 14.74 9.00 43.86
C GLU A 296 16.25 8.86 43.64
N GLU A 297 16.69 8.32 42.49
CA GLU A 297 18.12 8.15 42.18
C GLU A 297 18.85 9.49 42.15
N GLN A 298 18.21 10.52 41.60
CA GLN A 298 18.74 11.88 41.59
C GLN A 298 18.75 12.51 43.00
N ALA A 299 17.79 12.17 43.86
CA ALA A 299 17.71 12.70 45.24
C ALA A 299 18.79 12.12 46.17
N ALA A 300 19.37 10.97 45.83
CA ALA A 300 20.39 10.28 46.64
C ALA A 300 21.82 10.87 46.52
N LYS A 301 21.99 11.96 45.77
CA LYS A 301 23.25 12.73 45.66
C LYS A 301 23.22 13.97 46.52
#